data_AF-A0A3M2GPD3-F1
#
_entry.id   AF-A0A3M2GPD3-F1
#
_cell.length_a   1.000
_cell.length_b   1.000
_cell.length_c   1.000
_cell.angle_alpha   90.00
_cell.angle_beta   90.00
_cell.angle_gamma   90.00
#
_symmetry.space_group_name_H-M   'P 1'
#
loop_
_entity.id
_entity.type
_entity.pdbx_description
1 polymer ?
#
loop_
_entity_poly.entity_id
_entity_poly.type
_entity_poly.pdbx_seq_one_letter_code
_entity_poly.pdbx_strand_id
1 'polypeptide(L)'
;MGTEVIVALIGVASGIIAALIGYIKSGKDRQAELERMREELRTEHQNALERMEAEVIQKLQGSMYQEQVEAHKKVWEILHLAAYAAQDEKTVIVRRADGVFLNRRVARTIFDRFQDLFYSELGMFIARPTREAIFKVRDYIFGILDENETQDGELVKIANAKAKKIENGFDWVRKNIRRDVGLDDLKIPKDKG
;
A
#
# COMPACT_ATOMS: atom_id res chain seq x y z
N MET A 1 -10.03 33.05 -10.22
CA MET A 1 -10.44 33.00 -8.80
C MET A 1 -9.35 33.42 -7.79
N GLY A 2 -8.21 34.01 -8.22
CA GLY A 2 -7.14 34.45 -7.30
C GLY A 2 -7.13 35.95 -7.00
N THR A 3 -7.72 36.78 -7.86
CA THR A 3 -7.71 38.25 -7.74
C THR A 3 -8.79 38.80 -6.81
N GLU A 4 -9.94 38.13 -6.69
CA GLU A 4 -11.04 38.57 -5.81
C GLU A 4 -10.71 38.39 -4.32
N VAL A 5 -9.91 37.38 -3.97
CA VAL A 5 -9.47 37.13 -2.58
C VAL A 5 -8.46 38.19 -2.12
N ILE A 6 -7.60 38.67 -3.02
CA ILE A 6 -6.60 39.71 -2.72
C ILE A 6 -7.27 41.08 -2.53
N VAL A 7 -8.31 41.39 -3.33
CA VAL A 7 -9.08 42.64 -3.18
C VAL A 7 -9.90 42.65 -1.88
N ALA A 8 -10.45 41.49 -1.47
CA ALA A 8 -11.13 41.37 -0.19
C ALA A 8 -10.18 41.58 1.01
N LEU A 9 -8.96 41.05 0.96
CA LEU A 9 -7.93 41.25 2.00
C LEU A 9 -7.46 42.71 2.11
N ILE A 10 -7.33 43.43 1.00
CA ILE A 10 -6.93 44.85 0.98
C ILE A 10 -8.07 45.76 1.47
N GLY A 11 -9.33 45.41 1.16
CA GLY A 11 -10.51 46.13 1.66
C GLY A 11 -10.67 46.03 3.19
N VAL A 12 -10.43 44.84 3.76
CA VAL A 12 -10.46 44.62 5.22
C VAL A 12 -9.31 45.37 5.92
N ALA A 13 -8.10 45.37 5.35
CA ALA A 13 -6.97 46.12 5.88
C ALA A 13 -7.22 47.65 5.89
N SER A 14 -7.93 48.16 4.89
CA SER A 14 -8.24 49.61 4.78
C SER A 14 -9.32 50.05 5.79
N GLY A 15 -10.30 49.19 6.07
CA GLY A 15 -11.32 49.45 7.11
C GLY A 15 -10.74 49.47 8.53
N ILE A 16 -9.75 48.62 8.81
CA ILE A 16 -9.06 48.57 10.11
C ILE A 16 -8.21 49.83 10.34
N ILE A 17 -7.57 50.35 9.28
CA ILE A 17 -6.78 51.60 9.36
C ILE A 17 -7.68 52.82 9.58
N ALA A 18 -8.87 52.87 8.98
CA ALA A 18 -9.84 53.94 9.21
C ALA A 18 -10.40 53.93 10.65
N ALA A 19 -10.59 52.75 11.26
CA ALA A 19 -10.95 52.62 12.67
C ALA A 19 -9.81 53.04 13.62
N LEU A 20 -8.54 52.88 13.21
CA LEU A 20 -7.34 53.24 13.99
C LEU A 20 -7.07 54.75 14.07
N ILE A 21 -7.62 55.56 13.16
CA ILE A 21 -7.44 57.02 13.12
C ILE A 21 -8.53 57.75 13.92
N GLY A 22 -9.69 57.12 14.15
CA GLY A 22 -10.89 57.76 14.73
C GLY A 22 -10.98 57.84 16.26
N TYR A 23 -10.06 57.28 17.05
CA TYR A 23 -10.24 57.23 18.51
C TYR A 23 -8.97 57.60 19.30
N ILE A 24 -8.94 58.85 19.74
CA ILE A 24 -8.01 59.37 20.75
C ILE A 24 -8.41 58.74 22.10
N LYS A 25 -7.79 57.62 22.46
CA LYS A 25 -7.82 57.00 23.79
C LYS A 25 -6.38 56.83 24.31
N SER A 26 -6.24 56.80 25.63
CA SER A 26 -4.96 56.94 26.32
C SER A 26 -3.91 55.92 25.85
N GLY A 27 -2.62 56.30 25.83
CA GLY A 27 -1.54 55.44 25.34
C GLY A 27 -1.42 54.07 26.02
N LYS A 28 -1.97 53.92 27.24
CA LYS A 28 -2.04 52.63 27.96
C LYS A 28 -3.11 51.70 27.40
N ASP A 29 -4.27 52.23 27.04
CA ASP A 29 -5.36 51.45 26.44
C ASP A 29 -4.94 50.91 25.06
N ARG A 30 -4.18 51.71 24.31
CA ARG A 30 -3.63 51.34 22.99
C ARG A 30 -2.58 50.23 23.07
N GLN A 31 -1.76 50.20 24.12
CA GLN A 31 -0.79 49.12 24.35
C GLN A 31 -1.50 47.82 24.73
N ALA A 32 -2.49 47.87 25.61
CA ALA A 32 -3.29 46.70 25.98
C ALA A 32 -4.08 46.12 24.79
N GLU A 33 -4.61 46.98 23.92
CA GLU A 33 -5.32 46.57 22.70
C GLU A 33 -4.36 45.94 21.67
N LEU A 34 -3.16 46.51 21.48
CA LEU A 34 -2.13 45.93 20.61
C LEU A 34 -1.62 44.57 21.13
N GLU A 35 -1.50 44.40 22.44
CA GLU A 35 -1.11 43.11 23.03
C GLU A 35 -2.21 42.06 22.83
N ARG A 36 -3.48 42.42 23.01
CA ARG A 36 -4.61 41.52 22.71
C ARG A 36 -4.65 41.12 21.24
N MET A 37 -4.54 42.09 20.34
CA MET A 37 -4.51 41.80 18.89
C MET A 37 -3.33 40.91 18.51
N ARG A 38 -2.15 41.07 19.13
CA ARG A 38 -1.00 40.19 18.90
C ARG A 38 -1.25 38.77 19.37
N GLU A 39 -1.92 38.60 20.52
CA GLU A 39 -2.21 37.28 21.08
C GLU A 39 -3.33 36.57 20.32
N GLU A 40 -4.36 37.32 19.88
CA GLU A 40 -5.39 36.84 18.97
C GLU A 40 -4.77 36.39 17.64
N LEU A 41 -3.92 37.23 17.02
CA LEU A 41 -3.25 36.89 15.77
C LEU A 41 -2.33 35.66 15.90
N ARG A 42 -1.62 35.51 17.04
CA ARG A 42 -0.81 34.32 17.33
C ARG A 42 -1.67 33.07 17.43
N THR A 43 -2.80 33.18 18.14
CA THR A 43 -3.73 32.06 18.33
C THR A 43 -4.37 31.67 16.99
N GLU A 44 -4.79 32.64 16.19
CA GLU A 44 -5.30 32.39 14.83
C GLU A 44 -4.24 31.75 13.92
N HIS A 45 -2.99 32.22 13.98
CA HIS A 45 -1.90 31.65 13.20
C HIS A 45 -1.59 30.21 13.63
N GLN A 46 -1.54 29.94 14.92
CA GLN A 46 -1.34 28.59 15.48
C GLN A 46 -2.48 27.65 15.05
N ASN A 47 -3.73 28.08 15.16
CA ASN A 47 -4.89 27.31 14.71
C ASN A 47 -4.87 27.03 13.20
N ALA A 48 -4.38 27.98 12.39
CA ALA A 48 -4.23 27.81 10.95
C ALA A 48 -3.15 26.78 10.61
N LEU A 49 -2.02 26.81 11.32
CA LEU A 49 -0.94 25.82 11.15
C LEU A 49 -1.41 24.41 11.52
N GLU A 50 -2.11 24.24 12.63
CA GLU A 50 -2.66 22.94 13.05
C GLU A 50 -3.65 22.36 12.03
N ARG A 51 -4.50 23.21 11.44
CA ARG A 51 -5.41 22.79 10.36
C ARG A 51 -4.65 22.38 9.10
N MET A 52 -3.65 23.16 8.70
CA MET A 52 -2.82 22.83 7.54
C MET A 52 -2.06 21.51 7.73
N GLU A 53 -1.51 21.29 8.93
CA GLU A 53 -0.83 20.04 9.28
C GLU A 53 -1.79 18.85 9.19
N ALA A 54 -3.00 18.98 9.77
CA ALA A 54 -4.02 17.94 9.69
C ALA A 54 -4.42 17.61 8.23
N GLU A 55 -4.61 18.62 7.38
CA GLU A 55 -4.93 18.41 5.96
C GLU A 55 -3.79 17.73 5.20
N VAL A 56 -2.54 18.09 5.47
CA VAL A 56 -1.36 17.46 4.86
C VAL A 56 -1.25 16.01 5.29
N ILE A 57 -1.44 15.71 6.58
CA ILE A 57 -1.44 14.34 7.12
C ILE A 57 -2.53 13.50 6.45
N GLN A 58 -3.75 14.02 6.34
CA GLN A 58 -4.85 13.29 5.68
C GLN A 58 -4.54 12.99 4.21
N LYS A 59 -3.99 13.95 3.47
CA LYS A 59 -3.57 13.74 2.07
C LYS A 59 -2.47 12.69 1.95
N LEU A 60 -1.47 12.75 2.84
CA LEU A 60 -0.40 11.75 2.91
C LEU A 60 -0.97 10.35 3.18
N GLN A 61 -1.85 10.21 4.19
CA GLN A 61 -2.52 8.94 4.49
C GLN A 61 -3.29 8.38 3.28
N GLY A 62 -4.02 9.25 2.57
CA GLY A 62 -4.73 8.86 1.35
C GLY A 62 -3.79 8.36 0.25
N SER A 63 -2.68 9.06 -0.01
CA SER A 63 -1.68 8.64 -0.99
C SER A 63 -1.00 7.32 -0.63
N MET A 64 -0.61 7.15 0.64
CA MET A 64 0.01 5.92 1.12
C MET A 64 -0.95 4.72 1.03
N TYR A 65 -2.24 4.93 1.25
CA TYR A 65 -3.25 3.89 1.07
C TYR A 65 -3.39 3.46 -0.40
N GLN A 66 -3.33 4.41 -1.34
CA GLN A 66 -3.36 4.08 -2.78
C GLN A 66 -2.13 3.26 -3.20
N GLU A 67 -0.95 3.66 -2.75
CA GLU A 67 0.30 2.91 -2.99
C GLU A 67 0.25 1.51 -2.38
N GLN A 68 -0.35 1.37 -1.19
CA GLN A 68 -0.62 0.09 -0.57
C GLN A 68 -1.54 -0.78 -1.44
N VAL A 69 -2.66 -0.24 -1.92
CA VAL A 69 -3.58 -1.00 -2.78
C VAL A 69 -2.90 -1.43 -4.09
N GLU A 70 -2.12 -0.55 -4.72
CA GLU A 70 -1.39 -0.88 -5.96
C GLU A 70 -0.31 -1.95 -5.73
N ALA A 71 0.44 -1.86 -4.62
CA ALA A 71 1.41 -2.89 -4.24
C ALA A 71 0.73 -4.26 -4.09
N HIS A 72 -0.41 -4.32 -3.39
CA HIS A 72 -1.15 -5.57 -3.18
C HIS A 72 -1.78 -6.11 -4.48
N LYS A 73 -2.19 -5.24 -5.40
CA LYS A 73 -2.61 -5.62 -6.75
C LYS A 73 -1.45 -6.26 -7.53
N LYS A 74 -0.23 -5.73 -7.45
CA LYS A 74 0.96 -6.36 -8.05
C LYS A 74 1.24 -7.74 -7.48
N VAL A 75 1.12 -7.90 -6.16
CA VAL A 75 1.24 -9.24 -5.52
C VAL A 75 0.18 -10.19 -6.10
N TRP A 76 -1.08 -9.73 -6.25
CA TRP A 76 -2.14 -10.54 -6.85
C TRP A 76 -1.87 -10.95 -8.31
N GLU A 77 -1.37 -10.03 -9.13
CA GLU A 77 -0.97 -10.29 -10.52
C GLU A 77 0.11 -11.36 -10.62
N ILE A 78 1.08 -11.36 -9.69
CA ILE A 78 2.14 -12.37 -9.63
C ILE A 78 1.56 -13.74 -9.22
N LEU A 79 0.66 -13.75 -8.24
CA LEU A 79 -0.02 -14.97 -7.75
C LEU A 79 -0.94 -15.64 -8.77
N HIS A 80 -1.23 -15.00 -9.91
CA HIS A 80 -1.96 -15.63 -11.01
C HIS A 80 -1.19 -16.82 -11.60
N LEU A 81 0.15 -16.79 -11.62
CA LEU A 81 0.99 -17.93 -12.03
C LEU A 81 0.92 -19.10 -11.03
N ALA A 82 0.43 -18.85 -9.83
CA ALA A 82 0.15 -19.85 -8.81
C ALA A 82 -1.34 -20.26 -8.76
N ALA A 83 -2.16 -19.83 -9.74
CA ALA A 83 -3.60 -20.09 -9.72
C ALA A 83 -3.95 -21.51 -10.18
N TYR A 84 -5.03 -22.03 -9.58
CA TYR A 84 -5.56 -23.38 -9.71
C TYR A 84 -6.12 -23.74 -11.10
N ALA A 85 -6.48 -22.75 -11.92
CA ALA A 85 -7.41 -22.94 -13.03
C ALA A 85 -6.74 -23.10 -14.41
N ALA A 86 -5.45 -22.81 -14.55
CA ALA A 86 -4.78 -23.04 -15.82
C ALA A 86 -4.25 -24.46 -15.83
N GLN A 87 -4.97 -25.37 -16.51
CA GLN A 87 -4.52 -26.71 -16.91
C GLN A 87 -3.38 -26.62 -17.94
N ASP A 88 -2.48 -25.66 -17.80
CA ASP A 88 -1.41 -25.39 -18.74
C ASP A 88 -0.06 -25.42 -18.05
N GLU A 89 0.98 -25.52 -18.87
CA GLU A 89 2.38 -25.54 -18.44
C GLU A 89 2.86 -24.16 -17.93
N LYS A 90 1.94 -23.24 -17.62
CA LYS A 90 2.24 -21.89 -17.13
C LYS A 90 2.00 -21.73 -15.63
N THR A 91 1.57 -22.78 -14.95
CA THR A 91 1.36 -22.78 -13.50
C THR A 91 2.50 -23.44 -12.75
N VAL A 92 2.66 -23.06 -11.47
CA VAL A 92 3.66 -23.68 -10.58
C VAL A 92 3.38 -25.18 -10.39
N ILE A 93 2.10 -25.59 -10.34
CA ILE A 93 1.69 -26.98 -10.17
C ILE A 93 0.98 -27.46 -11.44
N VAL A 94 1.61 -28.38 -12.15
CA VAL A 94 1.07 -28.98 -13.37
C VAL A 94 0.51 -30.35 -13.04
N ARG A 95 -0.79 -30.55 -13.29
CA ARG A 95 -1.47 -31.84 -13.11
C ARG A 95 -1.66 -32.49 -14.47
N ARG A 96 -1.09 -33.68 -14.65
CA ARG A 96 -1.19 -34.50 -15.88
C ARG A 96 -1.75 -35.88 -15.53
N ALA A 97 -2.10 -36.67 -16.56
CA ALA A 97 -2.64 -38.02 -16.35
C ALA A 97 -1.67 -38.95 -15.59
N ASP A 98 -0.37 -38.75 -15.75
CA ASP A 98 0.71 -39.56 -15.19
C ASP A 98 1.24 -39.07 -13.83
N GLY A 99 0.70 -37.96 -13.31
CA GLY A 99 1.00 -37.48 -11.97
C GLY A 99 0.91 -35.96 -11.80
N VAL A 100 1.51 -35.48 -10.71
CA VAL A 100 1.58 -34.06 -10.37
C VAL A 100 3.03 -33.61 -10.39
N PHE A 101 3.25 -32.46 -11.00
CA PHE A 101 4.57 -31.92 -11.28
C PHE A 101 4.70 -30.49 -10.76
N LEU A 102 5.88 -30.18 -10.25
CA LEU A 102 6.32 -28.83 -9.95
C LEU A 102 7.06 -28.28 -11.16
N ASN A 103 6.62 -27.14 -11.67
CA ASN A 103 7.24 -26.47 -12.80
C ASN A 103 8.38 -25.57 -12.31
N ARG A 104 9.63 -26.02 -12.51
CA ARG A 104 10.86 -25.33 -12.09
C ARG A 104 10.97 -23.93 -12.69
N ARG A 105 10.64 -23.80 -13.99
CA ARG A 105 10.73 -22.52 -14.71
C ARG A 105 9.74 -21.51 -14.14
N VAL A 106 8.47 -21.89 -14.04
CA VAL A 106 7.42 -21.01 -13.50
C VAL A 106 7.66 -20.68 -12.03
N ALA A 107 8.11 -21.65 -11.23
CA ALA A 107 8.50 -21.44 -9.84
C ALA A 107 9.63 -20.41 -9.68
N ARG A 108 10.63 -20.40 -10.57
CA ARG A 108 11.67 -19.36 -10.55
C ARG A 108 11.09 -18.01 -10.97
N THR A 109 10.38 -17.97 -12.09
CA THR A 109 9.76 -16.73 -12.61
C THR A 109 8.85 -16.04 -11.59
N ILE A 110 8.03 -16.79 -10.84
CA ILE A 110 7.16 -16.17 -9.83
C ILE A 110 7.97 -15.51 -8.70
N PHE A 111 9.08 -16.11 -8.28
CA PHE A 111 9.91 -15.55 -7.21
C PHE A 111 10.84 -14.45 -7.68
N ASP A 112 11.31 -14.49 -8.93
CA ASP A 112 12.01 -13.38 -9.56
C ASP A 112 11.11 -12.15 -9.61
N ARG A 113 9.85 -12.31 -10.02
CA ARG A 113 8.86 -11.21 -10.02
C ARG A 113 8.56 -10.68 -8.61
N PHE A 114 8.52 -11.56 -7.60
CA PHE A 114 8.38 -11.09 -6.22
C PHE A 114 9.60 -10.32 -5.73
N GLN A 115 10.80 -10.77 -6.11
CA GLN A 115 12.03 -10.07 -5.80
C GLN A 115 12.03 -8.67 -6.43
N ASP A 116 11.72 -8.56 -7.73
CA ASP A 116 11.60 -7.28 -8.42
C ASP A 116 10.61 -6.34 -7.73
N LEU A 117 9.44 -6.88 -7.32
CA LEU A 117 8.44 -6.11 -6.60
C LEU A 117 8.95 -5.65 -5.22
N PHE A 118 9.61 -6.51 -4.44
CA PHE A 118 10.10 -6.16 -3.11
C PHE A 118 11.20 -5.09 -3.13
N TYR A 119 11.98 -5.03 -4.20
CA TYR A 119 13.02 -4.01 -4.41
C TYR A 119 12.54 -2.79 -5.22
N SER A 120 11.25 -2.74 -5.58
CA SER A 120 10.64 -1.55 -6.21
C SER A 120 10.15 -0.53 -5.18
N GLU A 121 9.75 0.65 -5.65
CA GLU A 121 9.09 1.68 -4.82
C GLU A 121 7.84 1.16 -4.11
N LEU A 122 7.11 0.25 -4.75
CA LEU A 122 5.91 -0.37 -4.17
C LEU A 122 6.24 -1.41 -3.10
N GLY A 123 7.48 -1.92 -3.08
CA GLY A 123 7.91 -2.98 -2.19
C GLY A 123 7.67 -2.62 -0.72
N MET A 124 7.95 -1.37 -0.34
CA MET A 124 7.79 -0.88 1.03
C MET A 124 6.36 -0.95 1.56
N PHE A 125 5.36 -0.94 0.70
CA PHE A 125 3.94 -0.99 1.07
C PHE A 125 3.39 -2.41 1.23
N ILE A 126 4.21 -3.44 0.96
CA ILE A 126 3.85 -4.83 1.20
C ILE A 126 4.12 -5.16 2.66
N ALA A 127 3.06 -5.52 3.39
CA ALA A 127 3.15 -5.79 4.81
C ALA A 127 4.07 -7.00 5.09
N ARG A 128 4.77 -6.93 6.22
CA ARG A 128 5.69 -7.98 6.69
C ARG A 128 5.06 -9.38 6.70
N PRO A 129 3.81 -9.60 7.19
CA PRO A 129 3.19 -10.93 7.18
C PRO A 129 3.01 -11.51 5.77
N THR A 130 2.72 -10.66 4.78
CA THR A 130 2.62 -11.07 3.37
C THR A 130 3.99 -11.47 2.82
N ARG A 131 5.05 -10.69 3.08
CA ARG A 131 6.42 -11.04 2.69
C ARG A 131 6.89 -12.35 3.29
N GLU A 132 6.69 -12.53 4.60
CA GLU A 132 7.06 -13.76 5.31
C GLU A 132 6.31 -14.99 4.76
N ALA A 133 5.03 -14.83 4.41
CA ALA A 133 4.27 -15.89 3.77
C ALA A 133 4.86 -16.26 2.40
N ILE A 134 5.21 -15.27 1.57
CA ILE A 134 5.84 -15.49 0.26
C ILE A 134 7.18 -16.22 0.41
N PHE A 135 8.04 -15.78 1.33
CA PHE A 135 9.34 -16.44 1.56
C PHE A 135 9.19 -17.87 2.09
N LYS A 136 8.23 -18.14 2.97
CA LYS A 136 7.95 -19.52 3.41
C LYS A 136 7.55 -20.45 2.26
N VAL A 137 6.76 -19.94 1.30
CA VAL A 137 6.39 -20.72 0.11
C VAL A 137 7.61 -20.91 -0.80
N ARG A 138 8.42 -19.87 -1.00
CA ARG A 138 9.67 -19.93 -1.76
C ARG A 138 10.61 -21.00 -1.22
N ASP A 139 10.93 -20.92 0.07
CA ASP A 139 11.90 -21.79 0.71
C ASP A 139 11.43 -23.25 0.65
N TYR A 140 10.12 -23.48 0.80
CA TYR A 140 9.54 -24.81 0.65
C TYR A 140 9.65 -25.34 -0.79
N ILE A 141 9.36 -24.51 -1.80
CA ILE A 141 9.46 -24.90 -3.21
C ILE A 141 10.91 -25.16 -3.61
N PHE A 142 11.83 -24.27 -3.24
CA PHE A 142 13.25 -24.41 -3.57
C PHE A 142 13.88 -25.60 -2.85
N GLY A 143 13.50 -25.89 -1.61
CA GLY A 143 13.91 -27.14 -0.95
C GLY A 143 13.51 -28.39 -1.75
N ILE A 144 12.32 -28.40 -2.38
CA ILE A 144 11.92 -29.51 -3.26
C ILE A 144 12.75 -29.56 -4.55
N LEU A 145 13.06 -28.40 -5.15
CA LEU A 145 13.84 -28.35 -6.38
C LEU A 145 15.28 -28.79 -6.16
N ASP A 146 15.87 -28.43 -5.02
CA ASP A 146 17.23 -28.81 -4.61
C ASP A 146 17.31 -30.32 -4.31
N GLU A 147 16.30 -30.89 -3.64
CA GLU A 147 16.17 -32.36 -3.45
C GLU A 147 16.12 -33.15 -4.79
N ASN A 148 15.74 -32.49 -5.89
CA ASN A 148 15.53 -33.10 -7.20
C ASN A 148 16.46 -32.49 -8.28
N GLU A 149 17.63 -31.98 -7.88
CA GLU A 149 18.57 -31.32 -8.79
C GLU A 149 19.06 -32.23 -9.92
N THR A 150 19.09 -33.55 -9.70
CA THR A 150 19.55 -34.57 -10.67
C THR A 150 18.49 -34.98 -11.71
N GLN A 151 17.23 -34.53 -11.57
CA GLN A 151 16.20 -34.79 -12.57
C GLN A 151 16.35 -33.78 -13.72
N ASP A 152 16.86 -34.25 -14.86
CA ASP A 152 16.89 -33.47 -16.09
C ASP A 152 15.46 -33.17 -16.56
N GLY A 153 15.02 -31.93 -16.39
CA GLY A 153 13.72 -31.46 -16.86
C GLY A 153 13.18 -30.22 -16.16
N GLU A 154 12.31 -29.49 -16.85
CA GLU A 154 11.58 -28.35 -16.27
C GLU A 154 10.50 -28.79 -15.27
N LEU A 155 10.07 -30.05 -15.34
CA LEU A 155 8.99 -30.61 -14.53
C LEU A 155 9.52 -31.65 -13.57
N VAL A 156 9.41 -31.36 -12.28
CA VAL A 156 9.82 -32.26 -11.20
C VAL A 156 8.59 -32.99 -10.68
N LYS A 157 8.58 -34.33 -10.75
CA LYS A 157 7.44 -35.10 -10.25
C LYS A 157 7.38 -35.01 -8.73
N ILE A 158 6.22 -34.66 -8.18
CA ILE A 158 6.01 -34.48 -6.74
C ILE A 158 4.78 -35.24 -6.24
N ALA A 159 4.80 -35.59 -4.96
CA ALA A 159 3.64 -36.17 -4.30
C ALA A 159 2.49 -35.16 -4.18
N ASN A 160 1.25 -35.63 -4.28
CA ASN A 160 0.04 -34.82 -4.09
C ASN A 160 0.04 -34.01 -2.79
N ALA A 161 0.62 -34.55 -1.71
CA ALA A 161 0.75 -33.86 -0.43
C ALA A 161 1.66 -32.62 -0.53
N LYS A 162 2.79 -32.70 -1.26
CA LYS A 162 3.68 -31.56 -1.50
C LYS A 162 2.97 -30.49 -2.33
N ALA A 163 2.26 -30.90 -3.39
CA ALA A 163 1.48 -30.00 -4.24
C ALA A 163 0.42 -29.24 -3.43
N LYS A 164 -0.39 -29.94 -2.63
CA LYS A 164 -1.41 -29.33 -1.76
C LYS A 164 -0.81 -28.34 -0.76
N LYS A 165 0.39 -28.63 -0.23
CA LYS A 165 1.09 -27.72 0.68
C LYS A 165 1.55 -26.43 -0.02
N ILE A 166 2.02 -26.53 -1.27
CA ILE A 166 2.35 -25.37 -2.10
C ILE A 166 1.11 -24.51 -2.36
N GLU A 167 0.02 -25.13 -2.82
CA GLU A 167 -1.21 -24.40 -3.13
C GLU A 167 -1.81 -23.71 -1.89
N ASN A 168 -1.87 -24.42 -0.75
CA ASN A 168 -2.28 -23.85 0.53
C ASN A 168 -1.38 -22.68 0.97
N GLY A 169 -0.09 -22.76 0.64
CA GLY A 169 0.87 -21.69 0.88
C GLY A 169 0.51 -20.42 0.10
N PHE A 170 0.24 -20.55 -1.20
CA PHE A 170 -0.22 -19.42 -2.01
C PHE A 170 -1.59 -18.90 -1.58
N ASP A 171 -2.51 -19.76 -1.16
CA ASP A 171 -3.79 -19.35 -0.57
C ASP A 171 -3.61 -18.57 0.73
N TRP A 172 -2.60 -18.91 1.53
CA TRP A 172 -2.24 -18.13 2.71
C TRP A 172 -1.75 -16.74 2.35
N VAL A 173 -0.92 -16.60 1.31
CA VAL A 173 -0.52 -15.29 0.79
C VAL A 173 -1.74 -14.49 0.33
N ARG A 174 -2.66 -15.09 -0.45
CA ARG A 174 -3.91 -14.43 -0.89
C ARG A 174 -4.76 -13.93 0.29
N LYS A 175 -4.84 -14.69 1.37
CA LYS A 175 -5.55 -14.29 2.60
C LYS A 175 -4.88 -13.10 3.29
N ASN A 176 -3.55 -13.09 3.40
CA ASN A 176 -2.82 -11.99 4.02
C ASN A 176 -2.98 -10.69 3.24
N ILE A 177 -2.82 -10.72 1.91
CA ILE A 177 -3.03 -9.54 1.04
C ILE A 177 -4.40 -8.93 1.28
N ARG A 178 -5.44 -9.76 1.35
CA ARG A 178 -6.81 -9.28 1.56
C ARG A 178 -7.02 -8.66 2.92
N ARG A 179 -6.43 -9.25 3.97
CA ARG A 179 -6.41 -8.66 5.31
C ARG A 179 -5.71 -7.31 5.33
N ASP A 180 -4.57 -7.21 4.66
CA ASP A 180 -3.76 -6.00 4.62
C ASP A 180 -4.49 -4.82 3.97
N VAL A 181 -5.46 -5.08 3.07
CA VAL A 181 -6.28 -4.05 2.41
C VAL A 181 -7.73 -3.96 2.94
N GLY A 182 -8.05 -4.63 4.06
CA GLY A 182 -9.37 -4.57 4.71
C GLY A 182 -10.50 -5.28 3.94
N LEU A 183 -10.17 -6.32 3.17
CA LEU A 183 -11.10 -7.08 2.34
C LEU A 183 -11.32 -8.51 2.85
N ASP A 184 -11.22 -8.76 4.16
CA ASP A 184 -11.24 -10.06 4.83
C ASP A 184 -12.51 -10.89 4.54
N ASP A 185 -13.65 -10.23 4.40
CA ASP A 185 -14.98 -10.86 4.31
C ASP A 185 -15.36 -11.34 2.90
N LEU A 186 -14.63 -10.93 1.87
CA LEU A 186 -14.89 -11.42 0.51
C LEU A 186 -14.60 -12.94 0.43
N LYS A 187 -15.31 -13.70 -0.38
CA LYS A 187 -14.90 -15.10 -0.63
C LYS A 187 -13.80 -15.07 -1.69
N ILE A 188 -12.70 -15.82 -1.49
CA ILE A 188 -11.78 -16.10 -2.60
C ILE A 188 -12.64 -16.83 -3.64
N PRO A 189 -12.73 -16.33 -4.90
CA PRO A 189 -13.39 -17.08 -5.95
C PRO A 189 -12.76 -18.47 -6.00
N LYS A 190 -13.53 -19.47 -5.59
CA LYS A 190 -13.16 -20.86 -5.82
C LYS A 190 -13.58 -21.13 -7.24
N ASP A 191 -12.70 -20.84 -8.18
CA ASP A 191 -12.94 -21.21 -9.57
C ASP A 191 -12.95 -22.73 -9.64
N LYS A 192 -14.16 -23.30 -9.65
CA LYS A 192 -14.41 -24.68 -10.04
C LYS A 192 -14.32 -24.73 -11.57
N GLY A 193 -13.09 -24.69 -12.08
CA GLY A 193 -12.77 -25.13 -13.44
C GLY A 193 -12.57 -26.63 -13.46
#